data_AF-A0A2V5SRL7-F1
#
_entry.id   AF-A0A2V5SRL7-F1
#
_cell.length_a   1.000
_cell.length_b   1.000
_cell.length_c   1.000
_cell.angle_alpha   90.00
_cell.angle_beta   90.00
_cell.angle_gamma   90.00
#
_symmetry.space_group_name_H-M   'P 1'
#
loop_
_entity.id
_entity.type
_entity.pdbx_description
1 polymer ?
#
loop_
_entity_poly.entity_id
_entity_poly.type
_entity_poly.pdbx_seq_one_letter_code
_entity_poly.pdbx_strand_id
1 'polypeptide(L)'
;MNTNQPKLAAMGKRLLGKAKLPQNTHQDGPQTHKTLIRKGFKALPASLGHSDHRLEQVWRDSSHAVYKHFGAFGQYIGWEAIKIKREPARRIFGKDYPEREVYPGAAAFGRSALSVGAQHDLGHAIEQAKRL
;
A
#
# COMPACT_ATOMS: atom_id res chain seq x y z
N MET A 1 -27.86 57.14 -1.34
CA MET A 1 -27.07 58.02 -0.45
C MET A 1 -26.77 57.21 0.80
N ASN A 2 -25.70 56.40 0.77
CA ASN A 2 -24.34 56.67 1.25
C ASN A 2 -24.22 57.08 2.73
N THR A 3 -23.41 56.27 3.43
CA THR A 3 -22.63 56.54 4.66
C THR A 3 -23.34 57.00 5.93
N ASN A 4 -23.27 56.16 6.98
CA ASN A 4 -22.60 56.54 8.23
C ASN A 4 -22.40 55.32 9.16
N GLN A 5 -21.14 54.90 9.31
CA GLN A 5 -20.66 54.24 10.52
C GLN A 5 -20.31 55.31 11.57
N PRO A 6 -20.36 54.95 12.87
CA PRO A 6 -19.38 55.42 13.82
C PRO A 6 -18.56 54.28 14.44
N LYS A 7 -17.29 54.61 14.71
CA LYS A 7 -16.23 53.77 15.28
C LYS A 7 -16.31 53.68 16.81
N LEU A 8 -15.79 52.56 17.32
CA LEU A 8 -14.99 52.32 18.54
C LEU A 8 -15.45 52.90 19.90
N ALA A 9 -15.62 52.01 20.88
CA ALA A 9 -14.63 51.70 21.93
C ALA A 9 -15.30 51.28 23.26
N ALA A 10 -14.82 50.19 23.86
CA ALA A 10 -14.63 49.94 25.30
C ALA A 10 -14.68 48.43 25.57
N MET A 11 -13.52 47.79 25.77
CA MET A 11 -12.97 47.44 27.09
C MET A 11 -13.61 46.19 27.71
N GLY A 12 -12.82 45.12 27.73
CA GLY A 12 -13.09 43.90 28.48
C GLY A 12 -11.82 43.05 28.60
N LYS A 13 -10.84 43.50 29.38
CA LYS A 13 -9.73 42.66 29.85
C LYS A 13 -10.30 41.58 30.77
N ARG A 14 -9.98 40.30 30.52
CA ARG A 14 -9.53 39.37 31.57
C ARG A 14 -8.97 38.07 31.00
N LEU A 15 -7.87 37.66 31.64
CA LEU A 15 -7.04 36.50 31.40
C LEU A 15 -7.77 35.18 31.73
N LEU A 16 -7.50 34.12 30.98
CA LEU A 16 -7.20 32.79 31.53
C LEU A 16 -6.70 31.81 30.45
N GLY A 17 -5.60 31.11 30.75
CA GLY A 17 -5.38 29.72 30.32
C GLY A 17 -4.78 29.48 28.93
N LYS A 18 -3.47 29.20 28.89
CA LYS A 18 -2.82 28.46 27.80
C LYS A 18 -3.46 27.07 27.69
N ALA A 19 -4.13 26.76 26.58
CA ALA A 19 -4.43 25.39 26.19
C ALA A 19 -3.80 25.14 24.82
N LYS A 20 -2.58 24.59 24.83
CA LYS A 20 -1.89 24.09 23.65
C LYS A 20 -2.56 22.78 23.26
N LEU A 21 -3.47 22.82 22.28
CA LEU A 21 -4.04 21.63 21.65
C LEU A 21 -2.89 20.78 21.08
N PRO A 22 -2.79 19.49 21.44
CA PRO A 22 -1.75 18.63 20.91
C PRO A 22 -2.00 18.40 19.41
N GLN A 23 -1.01 18.77 18.61
CA GLN A 23 -0.85 18.33 17.24
C GLN A 23 -0.59 16.82 17.26
N ASN A 24 -1.65 16.02 17.21
CA ASN A 24 -1.52 14.60 16.90
C ASN A 24 -1.28 14.44 15.40
N THR A 25 -0.01 14.54 15.08
CA THR A 25 0.68 14.01 13.93
C THR A 25 0.32 12.53 13.74
N HIS A 26 -0.45 12.20 12.72
CA HIS A 26 -0.36 10.93 12.00
C HIS A 26 -0.86 11.17 10.58
N GLN A 27 -0.05 11.91 9.81
CA GLN A 27 -0.07 11.77 8.36
C GLN A 27 0.76 10.55 7.99
N ASP A 28 0.19 9.37 8.13
CA ASP A 28 0.67 8.21 7.38
C ASP A 28 -0.03 8.24 6.01
N GLY A 29 0.42 9.19 5.17
CA GLY A 29 0.25 9.05 3.74
C GLY A 29 0.88 7.73 3.26
N PRO A 30 0.55 7.23 2.07
CA PRO A 30 1.11 5.96 1.59
C PRO A 30 2.63 6.08 1.58
N GLN A 31 3.29 5.43 2.55
CA GLN A 31 4.74 5.34 2.59
C GLN A 31 5.14 4.54 1.34
N THR A 32 5.50 5.26 0.27
CA THR A 32 6.25 4.70 -0.83
C THR A 32 7.62 4.32 -0.28
N HIS A 33 7.71 3.13 0.30
CA HIS A 33 8.96 2.56 0.76
C HIS A 33 9.89 2.42 -0.45
N LYS A 34 10.81 3.37 -0.61
CA LYS A 34 12.04 3.19 -1.39
C LYS A 34 12.76 1.99 -0.78
N THR A 35 12.48 0.81 -1.32
CA THR A 35 13.12 -0.43 -0.90
C THR A 35 14.62 -0.23 -1.18
N LEU A 36 15.44 -0.23 -0.13
CA LEU A 36 16.89 -0.36 -0.24
C LEU A 36 17.16 -1.75 -0.82
N ILE A 37 17.16 -1.84 -2.15
CA ILE A 37 17.48 -3.08 -2.86
C ILE A 37 18.97 -3.32 -2.66
N ARG A 38 19.32 -4.32 -1.83
CA ARG A 38 20.69 -4.82 -1.73
C ARG A 38 21.21 -5.11 -3.13
N LYS A 39 22.47 -4.76 -3.42
CA LYS A 39 23.07 -4.99 -4.75
C LYS A 39 22.96 -6.48 -5.10
N GLY A 40 22.18 -6.80 -6.12
CA GLY A 40 21.90 -8.17 -6.54
C GLY A 40 20.62 -8.80 -6.01
N PHE A 41 19.79 -8.13 -5.19
CA PHE A 41 18.46 -8.59 -4.80
C PHE A 41 17.41 -8.20 -5.84
N LYS A 42 16.44 -9.08 -6.13
CA LYS A 42 15.30 -8.77 -7.01
C LYS A 42 13.97 -8.81 -6.26
N ALA A 43 13.38 -7.65 -6.01
CA ALA A 43 12.06 -7.54 -5.41
C ALA A 43 10.94 -7.98 -6.37
N LEU A 44 9.75 -8.24 -5.84
CA LEU A 44 8.55 -8.40 -6.66
C LEU A 44 8.27 -7.10 -7.42
N PRO A 45 7.92 -7.19 -8.71
CA PRO A 45 7.65 -6.01 -9.51
C PRO A 45 6.33 -5.38 -9.10
N ALA A 46 6.25 -4.06 -9.22
CA ALA A 46 5.03 -3.29 -8.94
C ALA A 46 3.87 -3.63 -9.92
N SER A 47 4.19 -4.25 -11.06
CA SER A 47 3.20 -4.75 -11.99
C SER A 47 3.58 -6.14 -12.46
N LEU A 48 2.59 -7.04 -12.47
CA LEU A 48 2.72 -8.38 -13.02
C LEU A 48 1.68 -8.52 -14.12
N GLY A 49 2.02 -9.24 -15.18
CA GLY A 49 1.10 -9.49 -16.28
C GLY A 49 1.31 -10.88 -16.83
N HIS A 50 0.22 -11.58 -17.08
CA HIS A 50 0.21 -12.79 -17.87
C HIS A 50 -1.01 -12.73 -18.78
N SER A 51 -0.80 -12.73 -20.10
CA SER A 51 -1.78 -12.73 -21.20
C SER A 51 -3.14 -12.05 -20.95
N ASP A 52 -4.00 -12.63 -20.14
CA ASP A 52 -5.37 -12.25 -19.82
C ASP A 52 -5.55 -11.56 -18.46
N HIS A 53 -4.48 -11.33 -17.70
CA HIS A 53 -4.53 -10.71 -16.38
C HIS A 53 -3.41 -9.72 -16.16
N ARG A 54 -3.75 -8.61 -15.51
CA ARG A 54 -2.79 -7.62 -15.03
C ARG A 54 -2.97 -7.41 -13.53
N LEU A 55 -1.86 -7.34 -12.82
CA LEU A 55 -1.79 -7.02 -11.40
C LEU A 55 -1.02 -5.72 -11.21
N GLU A 56 -1.52 -4.82 -10.36
CA GLU A 56 -0.83 -3.58 -9.98
C GLU A 56 -0.71 -3.50 -8.45
N GLN A 57 0.51 -3.49 -7.94
CA GLN A 57 0.77 -3.41 -6.50
C GLN A 57 0.32 -2.05 -5.97
N VAL A 58 -0.60 -2.07 -5.00
CA VAL A 58 -1.16 -0.86 -4.39
C VAL A 58 -0.76 -0.71 -2.92
N TRP A 59 -0.36 -1.81 -2.28
CA TRP A 59 0.14 -1.81 -0.92
C TRP A 59 1.18 -2.91 -0.74
N ARG A 60 2.15 -2.66 0.15
CA ARG A 60 3.23 -3.58 0.50
C ARG A 60 3.79 -3.23 1.87
N ASP A 61 4.18 -4.25 2.62
CA ASP A 61 5.11 -4.14 3.74
C ASP A 61 6.31 -5.09 3.55
N SER A 62 7.02 -5.44 4.62
CA SER A 62 8.19 -6.33 4.56
C SER A 62 7.88 -7.79 4.22
N SER A 63 6.64 -8.25 4.42
CA SER A 63 6.25 -9.66 4.35
C SER A 63 4.98 -9.92 3.52
N HIS A 64 4.21 -8.89 3.17
CA HIS A 64 2.99 -8.99 2.39
C HIS A 64 2.89 -7.92 1.32
N ALA A 65 2.12 -8.19 0.28
CA ALA A 65 1.74 -7.23 -0.73
C ALA A 65 0.30 -7.44 -1.18
N VAL A 66 -0.35 -6.37 -1.62
CA VAL A 66 -1.69 -6.38 -2.20
C VAL A 66 -1.63 -5.74 -3.58
N TYR A 67 -2.22 -6.43 -4.55
CA TYR A 67 -2.33 -6.01 -5.93
C TYR A 67 -3.79 -5.74 -6.28
N LYS A 68 -4.07 -4.73 -7.10
CA LYS A 68 -5.30 -4.66 -7.88
C LYS A 68 -5.23 -5.71 -8.98
N HIS A 69 -6.31 -6.46 -9.17
CA HIS A 69 -6.44 -7.48 -10.20
C HIS A 69 -7.38 -7.00 -11.29
N PHE A 70 -6.86 -7.01 -12.51
CA PHE A 70 -7.60 -6.70 -13.72
C PHE A 70 -7.74 -7.96 -14.58
N GLY A 71 -8.95 -8.19 -15.11
CA GLY A 71 -9.23 -9.23 -16.07
C GLY A 71 -8.77 -8.89 -17.49
N ALA A 72 -9.11 -9.77 -18.45
CA ALA A 72 -8.61 -9.71 -19.83
C ALA A 72 -8.94 -8.41 -20.57
N PHE A 73 -10.04 -7.76 -20.21
CA PHE A 73 -10.49 -6.51 -20.84
C PHE A 73 -10.14 -5.28 -20.00
N GLY A 74 -9.23 -5.41 -19.03
CA GLY A 74 -8.82 -4.34 -18.14
C GLY A 74 -9.86 -3.98 -17.07
N GLN A 75 -10.93 -4.77 -16.95
CA GLN A 75 -11.91 -4.57 -15.89
C GLN A 75 -11.32 -4.95 -14.54
N TYR A 76 -11.52 -4.10 -13.55
CA TYR A 76 -11.14 -4.38 -12.18
C TYR A 76 -12.03 -5.49 -11.60
N ILE A 77 -11.42 -6.59 -11.16
CA ILE A 77 -12.14 -7.78 -10.65
C ILE A 77 -11.91 -8.04 -9.16
N GLY A 78 -10.97 -7.33 -8.53
CA GLY A 78 -10.73 -7.43 -7.10
C GLY A 78 -9.29 -7.22 -6.74
N TRP A 79 -8.89 -7.77 -5.60
CA TRP A 79 -7.55 -7.69 -5.07
C TRP A 79 -6.89 -9.06 -5.07
N GLU A 80 -5.57 -9.04 -5.11
CA GLU A 80 -4.77 -10.21 -4.82
C GLU A 80 -3.82 -9.92 -3.66
N ALA A 81 -4.05 -10.62 -2.56
CA ALA A 81 -3.27 -10.52 -1.35
C ALA A 81 -2.24 -11.65 -1.34
N ILE A 82 -0.96 -11.31 -1.15
CA ILE A 82 0.14 -12.27 -1.18
C ILE A 82 1.06 -12.12 0.02
N LYS A 83 1.62 -13.25 0.45
CA LYS A 83 2.75 -13.35 1.36
C LYS A 83 4.04 -13.40 0.54
N ILE A 84 4.92 -12.43 0.77
CA ILE A 84 6.18 -12.27 0.06
C ILE A 84 7.13 -13.41 0.46
N LYS A 85 7.39 -14.32 -0.47
CA LYS A 85 8.40 -15.37 -0.31
C LYS A 85 9.73 -14.92 -0.89
N ARG A 86 10.80 -15.07 -0.12
CA ARG A 86 12.18 -14.90 -0.61
C ARG A 86 12.78 -16.24 -0.97
N GLU A 87 13.37 -16.31 -2.16
CA GLU A 87 14.20 -17.43 -2.57
C GLU A 87 15.68 -17.01 -2.52
N PRO A 88 16.56 -17.87 -1.95
CA PRO A 88 17.99 -17.59 -1.92
C PRO A 88 18.58 -17.61 -3.34
N ALA A 89 19.75 -16.99 -3.48
CA ALA A 89 20.51 -17.07 -4.72
C ALA A 89 20.85 -18.54 -5.02
N ARG A 90 20.68 -18.95 -6.27
CA ARG A 90 20.96 -20.33 -6.71
C ARG A 90 21.27 -20.40 -8.20
N ARG A 91 22.05 -21.41 -8.59
CA ARG A 91 22.28 -21.74 -9.99
C ARG A 91 21.37 -22.88 -10.42
N ILE A 92 20.61 -22.68 -11.50
CA ILE A 92 19.70 -23.70 -12.05
C ILE A 92 19.93 -23.78 -13.56
N PHE A 93 20.18 -24.98 -14.09
CA PHE A 93 20.44 -25.22 -15.51
C PHE A 93 21.48 -24.25 -16.11
N GLY A 94 22.59 -24.06 -15.40
CA GLY A 94 23.68 -23.19 -15.86
C GLY A 94 23.44 -21.68 -15.67
N LYS A 95 22.22 -21.25 -15.34
CA LYS A 95 21.86 -19.84 -15.12
C LYS A 95 21.89 -19.46 -13.64
N ASP A 96 22.55 -18.34 -13.33
CA ASP A 96 22.58 -17.78 -11.99
C ASP A 96 21.31 -16.97 -11.71
N TYR A 97 20.62 -17.33 -10.63
CA TYR A 97 19.48 -16.61 -10.12
C TYR A 97 19.88 -15.90 -8.83
N PRO A 98 19.74 -14.57 -8.77
CA PRO A 98 19.97 -13.85 -7.52
C PRO A 98 18.94 -14.21 -6.44
N GLU A 99 19.24 -13.80 -5.21
CA GLU A 99 18.24 -13.72 -4.15
C GLU A 99 17.08 -12.84 -4.63
N ARG A 100 15.86 -13.34 -4.52
CA ARG A 100 14.70 -12.64 -5.08
C ARG A 100 13.43 -12.94 -4.32
N GLU A 101 12.49 -12.01 -4.37
CA GLU A 101 11.11 -12.27 -4.02
C GLU A 101 10.42 -12.96 -5.20
N VAL A 102 9.59 -13.94 -4.90
CA VAL A 102 8.90 -14.76 -5.89
C VAL A 102 7.41 -14.67 -5.66
N TYR A 103 6.68 -14.48 -6.75
CA TYR A 103 5.24 -14.46 -6.73
C TYR A 103 4.73 -15.90 -6.54
N PRO A 104 3.72 -16.16 -5.70
CA PRO A 104 3.24 -17.50 -5.44
C PRO A 104 2.79 -18.22 -6.72
N GLY A 105 3.29 -19.44 -6.94
CA GLY A 105 2.77 -20.30 -8.00
C GLY A 105 1.38 -20.85 -7.65
N ALA A 106 0.67 -21.40 -8.64
CA ALA A 106 -0.70 -21.92 -8.48
C ALA A 106 -0.89 -22.85 -7.26
N ALA A 107 0.06 -23.77 -7.01
CA ALA A 107 -0.02 -24.69 -5.87
C ALA A 107 0.07 -24.02 -4.48
N ALA A 108 0.48 -22.74 -4.43
CA ALA A 108 0.65 -21.98 -3.20
C ALA A 108 -0.52 -20.99 -2.95
N PHE A 109 -1.47 -20.88 -3.88
CA PHE A 109 -2.74 -20.19 -3.67
C PHE A 109 -3.56 -20.89 -2.57
N GLY A 110 -4.25 -20.10 -1.75
CA GLY A 110 -4.92 -20.53 -0.53
C GLY A 110 -4.01 -20.66 0.70
N ARG A 111 -2.67 -20.65 0.52
CA ARG A 111 -1.68 -20.69 1.63
C ARG A 111 -0.81 -19.45 1.73
N SER A 112 -0.45 -18.88 0.59
CA SER A 112 0.45 -17.71 0.51
C SER A 112 -0.01 -16.66 -0.49
N ALA A 113 -1.14 -16.89 -1.14
CA ALA A 113 -1.86 -15.94 -1.98
C ALA A 113 -3.36 -16.22 -1.86
N LEU A 114 -4.18 -15.18 -1.95
CA LEU A 114 -5.63 -15.31 -2.05
C LEU A 114 -6.22 -14.15 -2.86
N SER A 115 -7.34 -14.41 -3.53
CA SER A 115 -8.12 -13.39 -4.23
C SER A 115 -9.21 -12.83 -3.32
N VAL A 116 -9.34 -11.52 -3.27
CA VAL A 116 -10.40 -10.80 -2.55
C VAL A 116 -11.30 -10.14 -3.58
N GLY A 117 -12.61 -10.34 -3.50
CA GLY A 117 -13.54 -9.79 -4.48
C GLY A 117 -13.59 -8.26 -4.50
N ALA A 118 -13.95 -7.69 -5.65
CA ALA A 118 -14.05 -6.25 -5.87
C ALA A 118 -15.05 -5.52 -4.96
N GLN A 119 -15.98 -6.24 -4.33
CA GLN A 119 -16.93 -5.68 -3.37
C GLN A 119 -16.28 -5.20 -2.06
N HIS A 120 -15.04 -5.61 -1.78
CA HIS A 120 -14.31 -5.21 -0.58
C HIS A 120 -13.35 -4.05 -0.87
N ASP A 121 -13.10 -3.23 0.14
CA ASP A 121 -12.09 -2.17 0.06
C ASP A 121 -10.66 -2.69 0.23
N LEU A 122 -9.68 -1.79 0.03
CA LEU A 122 -8.26 -2.09 0.20
C LEU A 122 -7.92 -2.46 1.65
N GLY A 123 -8.59 -1.87 2.64
CA GLY A 123 -8.34 -2.15 4.06
C GLY A 123 -8.61 -3.62 4.38
N HIS A 124 -9.75 -4.13 3.91
CA HIS A 124 -10.09 -5.54 4.01
C HIS A 124 -9.06 -6.43 3.31
N ALA A 125 -8.62 -6.07 2.10
CA ALA A 125 -7.60 -6.84 1.39
C ALA A 125 -6.25 -6.90 2.15
N ILE A 126 -5.86 -5.80 2.80
CA ILE A 126 -4.66 -5.75 3.66
C ILE A 126 -4.83 -6.65 4.88
N GLU A 127 -6.01 -6.64 5.53
CA GLU A 127 -6.29 -7.54 6.65
C GLU A 127 -6.22 -9.00 6.25
N GLN A 128 -6.75 -9.36 5.08
CA GLN A 128 -6.64 -10.72 4.55
C GLN A 128 -5.19 -11.10 4.23
N ALA A 129 -4.41 -10.18 3.66
CA ALA A 129 -2.99 -10.40 3.41
C ALA A 129 -2.23 -10.77 4.69
N LYS A 130 -2.49 -10.05 5.79
CA LYS A 130 -1.85 -10.29 7.09
C LYS A 130 -2.25 -11.60 7.78
N ARG A 131 -3.28 -12.30 7.27
CA ARG A 131 -3.75 -13.60 7.80
C ARG A 131 -3.14 -14.81 7.09
N LEU A 132 -2.34 -14.61 6.04
CA LEU A 132 -1.57 -15.64 5.30
C LEU A 132 -0.30 -16.08 6.06
#